data_AF-X0WC45-F1
#
_entry.id   AF-X0WC45-F1
#
_cell.length_a   1.000
_cell.length_b   1.000
_cell.length_c   1.000
_cell.angle_alpha   90.00
_cell.angle_beta   90.00
_cell.angle_gamma   90.00
#
_symmetry.space_group_name_H-M   'P 1'
#
loop_
_entity.id
_entity.type
_entity.pdbx_description
1 polymer ?
#
loop_
_entity_poly.entity_id
_entity_poly.type
_entity_poly.pdbx_seq_one_letter_code
_entity_poly.pdbx_strand_id
1 'polypeptide(L)'
;EWRTGMDFSNMKTETKGRLSFVGGSHPAENKNLTEDSKIYPGPTVKEVAVMLSQHIGAACQPLVRKGNMVQAGQKIGDSDAFVSAPVHSPINGKVKEISLRSHAVLGRSEAIVIEAYQYTPTRRSYFKLRDDFDENNYSAEQICDAVRQAGIVGMGGAGFPTRVKIEPNPRLPKETLIINGCECEPYITCDYRIMLEWSKQVAAGIKLARKASGCSRVFIGIEDNKPRAIEAMSEAVSGDDIKVVPVKTKYPQGGERQLINA
;
A
#
# COMPACT_ATOMS: atom_id res chain seq x y z
N GLU A 1 11.15 -24.78 -9.59
CA GLU A 1 10.18 -25.78 -9.12
C GLU A 1 10.13 -25.69 -7.60
N TRP A 2 9.03 -25.18 -7.03
CA TRP A 2 8.84 -25.15 -5.57
C TRP A 2 8.03 -26.38 -5.18
N ARG A 3 8.73 -27.47 -4.82
CA ARG A 3 8.13 -28.62 -4.13
C ARG A 3 8.37 -28.44 -2.64
N THR A 4 7.33 -28.10 -1.90
CA THR A 4 7.18 -28.48 -0.48
C THR A 4 5.71 -28.79 -0.26
N GLY A 5 5.38 -30.08 -0.18
CA GLY A 5 4.06 -30.60 0.14
C GLY A 5 3.71 -30.44 1.61
N MET A 6 3.68 -29.20 2.10
CA MET A 6 3.02 -28.85 3.35
C MET A 6 1.67 -28.23 3.00
N ASP A 7 0.60 -28.91 3.44
CA ASP A 7 -0.76 -28.39 3.35
C ASP A 7 -0.95 -27.31 4.41
N PHE A 8 -0.83 -26.05 3.99
CA PHE A 8 -1.02 -24.88 4.86
C PHE A 8 -2.48 -24.39 4.93
N SER A 9 -3.42 -25.05 4.23
CA SER A 9 -4.81 -24.57 4.11
C SER A 9 -5.54 -24.46 5.45
N ASN A 10 -5.03 -25.10 6.51
CA ASN A 10 -5.60 -25.08 7.87
C ASN A 10 -4.59 -24.76 8.98
N MET A 11 -3.37 -24.31 8.66
CA MET A 11 -2.37 -23.98 9.70
C MET A 11 -2.59 -22.58 10.24
N LYS A 12 -2.84 -22.47 11.55
CA LYS A 12 -2.72 -21.21 12.30
C LYS A 12 -1.42 -21.20 13.08
N THR A 13 -0.75 -20.05 13.09
CA THR A 13 0.37 -19.84 14.02
C THR A 13 -0.18 -19.72 15.44
N GLU A 14 0.36 -20.45 16.40
CA GLU A 14 -0.08 -20.34 17.80
C GLU A 14 0.21 -18.94 18.35
N THR A 15 -0.85 -18.18 18.68
CA THR A 15 -0.74 -16.90 19.39
C THR A 15 -0.87 -17.14 20.89
N LYS A 16 0.22 -16.97 21.66
CA LYS A 16 0.15 -16.99 23.13
C LYS A 16 -0.79 -15.87 23.60
N GLY A 17 -1.75 -16.20 24.47
CA GLY A 17 -2.89 -15.33 24.79
C GLY A 17 -2.50 -13.93 25.30
N ARG A 18 -2.82 -12.90 24.48
CA ARG A 18 -3.11 -11.48 24.78
C ARG A 18 -3.03 -10.57 23.54
N LEU A 19 -2.58 -11.09 22.39
CA LEU A 19 -2.47 -10.35 21.12
C LEU A 19 -3.81 -10.18 20.39
N SER A 20 -4.78 -9.52 21.03
CA SER A 20 -6.12 -9.24 20.51
C SER A 20 -6.81 -8.13 21.30
N PHE A 21 -8.04 -7.76 20.93
CA PHE A 21 -8.81 -6.67 21.53
C PHE A 21 -10.23 -7.11 21.96
N VAL A 22 -10.90 -6.31 22.79
CA VAL A 22 -12.27 -6.55 23.30
C VAL A 22 -13.32 -6.27 22.21
N GLY A 23 -14.36 -7.09 22.10
CA GLY A 23 -15.43 -6.95 21.08
C GLY A 23 -15.12 -7.73 19.81
N GLY A 24 -15.52 -7.23 18.63
CA GLY A 24 -15.20 -7.80 17.31
C GLY A 24 -16.08 -8.96 16.84
N SER A 25 -15.88 -9.41 15.60
CA SER A 25 -16.64 -10.49 14.95
C SER A 25 -15.74 -11.45 14.16
N HIS A 26 -16.32 -12.60 13.76
CA HIS A 26 -15.64 -13.65 13.00
C HIS A 26 -16.43 -13.97 11.72
N PRO A 27 -16.43 -13.07 10.71
CA PRO A 27 -17.10 -13.34 9.45
C PRO A 27 -16.41 -14.49 8.69
N ALA A 28 -17.16 -15.18 7.81
CA ALA A 28 -16.57 -16.13 6.89
C ALA A 28 -15.55 -15.43 5.97
N GLU A 29 -14.33 -15.96 5.92
CA GLU A 29 -13.20 -15.23 5.33
C GLU A 29 -13.20 -15.21 3.80
N ASN A 30 -13.62 -16.32 3.16
CA ASN A 30 -13.69 -16.50 1.70
C ASN A 30 -12.40 -16.16 0.93
N LYS A 31 -11.23 -16.35 1.56
CA LYS A 31 -9.89 -16.04 0.98
C LYS A 31 -9.46 -17.05 -0.08
N ASN A 32 -9.91 -18.30 0.04
CA ASN A 32 -9.65 -19.42 -0.87
C ASN A 32 -9.98 -19.14 -2.34
N LEU A 33 -10.79 -18.12 -2.63
CA LEU A 33 -11.12 -17.70 -3.99
C LEU A 33 -9.93 -17.09 -4.73
N THR A 34 -9.01 -16.43 -4.02
CA THR A 34 -7.93 -15.64 -4.63
C THR A 34 -6.58 -15.78 -3.95
N GLU A 35 -6.49 -16.40 -2.77
CA GLU A 35 -5.25 -16.48 -1.98
C GLU A 35 -4.09 -17.18 -2.70
N ASP A 36 -4.37 -18.12 -3.60
CA ASP A 36 -3.36 -18.80 -4.43
C ASP A 36 -3.16 -18.17 -5.82
N SER A 37 -3.95 -17.15 -6.18
CA SER A 37 -3.81 -16.41 -7.44
C SER A 37 -2.66 -15.41 -7.40
N LYS A 38 -1.69 -15.56 -8.30
CA LYS A 38 -0.55 -14.63 -8.44
C LYS A 38 -1.00 -13.23 -8.82
N ILE A 39 -0.22 -12.22 -8.43
CA ILE A 39 -0.42 -10.85 -8.89
C ILE A 39 -0.12 -10.81 -10.40
N TYR A 40 -1.16 -10.53 -11.19
CA TYR A 40 -1.07 -10.33 -12.64
C TYR A 40 -1.53 -8.91 -13.03
N PRO A 41 -1.07 -8.38 -14.17
CA PRO A 41 -1.55 -7.11 -14.69
C PRO A 41 -3.06 -7.14 -14.94
N GLY A 42 -3.76 -6.07 -14.57
CA GLY A 42 -5.18 -5.92 -14.89
C GLY A 42 -5.47 -5.92 -16.40
N PRO A 43 -6.74 -6.00 -16.81
CA PRO A 43 -7.13 -5.96 -18.21
C PRO A 43 -6.73 -4.64 -18.88
N THR A 44 -6.57 -4.66 -20.21
CA THR A 44 -6.44 -3.42 -20.98
C THR A 44 -7.73 -2.60 -20.88
N VAL A 45 -7.58 -1.28 -20.82
CA VAL A 45 -8.69 -0.33 -20.80
C VAL A 45 -8.61 0.57 -22.03
N LYS A 46 -9.76 0.95 -22.58
CA LYS A 46 -9.84 1.93 -23.69
C LYS A 46 -9.79 3.37 -23.18
N GLU A 47 -10.28 3.58 -21.96
CA GLU A 47 -10.38 4.89 -21.33
C GLU A 47 -10.28 4.71 -19.81
N VAL A 48 -9.70 5.70 -19.11
CA VAL A 48 -9.71 5.78 -17.64
C VAL A 48 -10.06 7.19 -17.20
N ALA A 49 -10.83 7.30 -16.12
CA ALA A 49 -11.05 8.56 -15.42
C ALA A 49 -10.18 8.59 -14.16
N VAL A 50 -9.17 9.46 -14.14
CA VAL A 50 -8.27 9.62 -12.99
C VAL A 50 -8.79 10.77 -12.14
N MET A 51 -9.34 10.46 -10.96
CA MET A 51 -9.89 11.46 -10.04
C MET A 51 -8.78 12.39 -9.54
N LEU A 52 -9.05 13.69 -9.48
CA LEU A 52 -8.15 14.68 -8.87
C LEU A 52 -8.27 14.71 -7.33
N SER A 53 -9.32 14.09 -6.79
CA SER A 53 -9.48 13.83 -5.35
C SER A 53 -9.37 12.32 -5.11
N GLN A 54 -8.20 11.85 -4.65
CA GLN A 54 -7.95 10.43 -4.31
C GLN A 54 -7.64 10.19 -2.82
N HIS A 55 -7.61 11.27 -2.04
CA HIS A 55 -7.16 11.27 -0.66
C HIS A 55 -7.93 12.32 0.16
N ILE A 56 -7.87 12.22 1.48
CA ILE A 56 -8.50 13.16 2.42
C ILE A 56 -7.92 14.59 2.38
N GLY A 57 -6.73 14.76 1.80
CA GLY A 57 -6.09 16.06 1.60
C GLY A 57 -6.78 16.96 0.56
N ALA A 58 -6.22 18.14 0.31
CA ALA A 58 -6.76 19.08 -0.67
C ALA A 58 -6.72 18.51 -2.09
N ALA A 59 -7.83 18.62 -2.83
CA ALA A 59 -7.93 18.14 -4.20
C ALA A 59 -6.81 18.70 -5.09
N CYS A 60 -6.28 17.87 -5.97
CA CYS A 60 -5.26 18.28 -6.93
C CYS A 60 -5.85 19.20 -8.00
N GLN A 61 -5.05 20.16 -8.44
CA GLN A 61 -5.31 20.92 -9.66
C GLN A 61 -4.71 20.15 -10.85
N PRO A 62 -5.35 20.16 -12.03
CA PRO A 62 -4.81 19.49 -13.20
C PRO A 62 -3.55 20.21 -13.71
N LEU A 63 -2.51 19.43 -14.02
CA LEU A 63 -1.27 19.90 -14.65
C LEU A 63 -1.24 19.67 -16.18
N VAL A 64 -2.30 19.07 -16.70
CA VAL A 64 -2.48 18.78 -18.12
C VAL A 64 -3.82 19.34 -18.58
N ARG A 65 -4.02 19.44 -19.88
CA ARG A 65 -5.27 19.88 -20.51
C ARG A 65 -5.69 18.93 -21.62
N LYS A 66 -6.95 19.05 -22.05
CA LYS A 66 -7.48 18.33 -23.22
C LYS A 66 -6.51 18.41 -24.40
N GLY A 67 -6.26 17.26 -25.02
CA GLY A 67 -5.36 17.11 -26.15
C GLY A 67 -3.92 16.78 -25.78
N ASN A 68 -3.48 16.96 -24.53
CA ASN A 68 -2.14 16.56 -24.12
C ASN A 68 -1.97 15.03 -24.22
N MET A 69 -0.77 14.62 -24.61
CA MET A 69 -0.31 13.24 -24.54
C MET A 69 0.26 13.01 -23.14
N VAL A 70 -0.02 11.86 -22.53
CA VAL A 70 0.46 11.49 -21.20
C VAL A 70 1.04 10.09 -21.19
N GLN A 71 2.04 9.88 -20.34
CA GLN A 71 2.67 8.57 -20.12
C GLN A 71 2.30 7.98 -18.77
N ALA A 72 2.30 6.65 -18.66
CA ALA A 72 2.10 5.96 -17.40
C ALA A 72 3.19 6.37 -16.38
N GLY A 73 2.78 6.82 -15.20
CA GLY A 73 3.65 7.38 -14.17
C GLY A 73 3.92 8.88 -14.32
N GLN A 74 3.40 9.54 -15.36
CA GLN A 74 3.49 10.99 -15.47
C GLN A 74 2.58 11.65 -14.45
N LYS A 75 3.10 12.64 -13.72
CA LYS A 75 2.32 13.50 -12.82
C LYS A 75 1.36 14.37 -13.64
N ILE A 76 0.06 14.25 -13.38
CA ILE A 76 -1.01 14.92 -14.13
C ILE A 76 -1.89 15.82 -13.26
N GLY A 77 -1.79 15.72 -11.94
CA GLY A 77 -2.41 16.64 -11.00
C GLY A 77 -1.55 16.80 -9.74
N ASP A 78 -1.54 17.99 -9.16
CA ASP A 78 -0.78 18.30 -7.94
C ASP A 78 -1.46 19.43 -7.14
N SER A 79 -1.01 19.64 -5.91
CA SER A 79 -1.47 20.72 -5.03
C SER A 79 -0.33 21.15 -4.11
N ASP A 80 -0.15 22.46 -3.93
CA ASP A 80 0.85 23.00 -2.99
C ASP A 80 0.40 22.88 -1.52
N ALA A 81 -0.81 22.37 -1.26
CA ALA A 81 -1.29 22.12 0.08
C ALA A 81 -0.43 21.07 0.81
N PHE A 82 -0.14 21.34 2.08
CA PHE A 82 0.67 20.47 2.93
C PHE A 82 0.11 19.03 3.01
N VAL A 83 -1.20 18.90 3.20
CA VAL A 83 -1.89 17.60 3.17
C VAL A 83 -2.41 17.38 1.76
N SER A 84 -1.56 16.86 0.88
CA SER A 84 -1.91 16.42 -0.48
C SER A 84 -0.86 15.46 -1.06
N ALA A 85 -1.24 14.68 -2.06
CA ALA A 85 -0.36 13.81 -2.83
C ALA A 85 -0.70 13.92 -4.34
N PRO A 86 0.30 14.05 -5.23
CA PRO A 86 0.06 14.13 -6.65
C PRO A 86 -0.66 12.93 -7.22
N VAL A 87 -1.37 13.20 -8.30
CA VAL A 87 -2.06 12.19 -9.08
C VAL A 87 -1.28 11.93 -10.37
N HIS A 88 -1.13 10.65 -10.71
CA HIS A 88 -0.36 10.19 -11.86
C HIS A 88 -1.25 9.50 -12.88
N SER A 89 -0.88 9.59 -14.16
CA SER A 89 -1.54 8.80 -15.20
C SER A 89 -1.18 7.32 -15.01
N PRO A 90 -2.16 6.40 -14.93
CA PRO A 90 -1.90 4.98 -14.85
C PRO A 90 -1.56 4.36 -16.22
N ILE A 91 -1.86 5.07 -17.32
CA ILE A 91 -1.73 4.57 -18.69
C ILE A 91 -1.02 5.57 -19.62
N ASN A 92 -0.55 5.08 -20.75
CA ASN A 92 -0.18 5.94 -21.88
C ASN A 92 -1.45 6.31 -22.65
N GLY A 93 -1.59 7.57 -23.01
CA GLY A 93 -2.82 7.98 -23.69
C GLY A 93 -2.90 9.47 -23.96
N LYS A 94 -4.06 9.90 -24.44
CA LYS A 94 -4.36 11.31 -24.70
C LYS A 94 -5.45 11.78 -23.75
N VAL A 95 -5.26 12.95 -23.14
CA VAL A 95 -6.28 13.59 -22.31
C VAL A 95 -7.45 13.96 -23.20
N LYS A 96 -8.57 13.27 -23.02
CA LYS A 96 -9.81 13.48 -23.77
C LYS A 96 -10.54 14.73 -23.28
N GLU A 97 -10.65 14.86 -21.96
CA GLU A 97 -11.30 15.97 -21.27
C GLU A 97 -10.95 15.99 -19.78
N ILE A 98 -11.29 17.09 -19.12
CA ILE A 98 -11.32 17.22 -17.67
C ILE A 98 -12.77 17.53 -17.32
N SER A 99 -13.42 16.65 -16.56
CA SER A 99 -14.86 16.75 -16.30
C SER A 99 -15.24 16.13 -14.97
N LEU A 100 -16.40 16.54 -14.43
CA LEU A 100 -16.97 15.96 -13.23
C LEU A 100 -17.43 14.51 -13.50
N ARG A 101 -16.84 13.54 -12.80
CA ARG A 101 -17.20 12.13 -12.82
C ARG A 101 -17.75 11.67 -11.47
N SER A 102 -18.47 10.55 -11.48
CA SER A 102 -18.97 9.94 -10.24
C SER A 102 -17.80 9.52 -9.35
N HIS A 103 -17.85 9.91 -8.09
CA HIS A 103 -16.83 9.60 -7.09
C HIS A 103 -17.48 8.79 -5.96
N ALA A 104 -16.84 7.70 -5.54
CA ALA A 104 -17.40 6.74 -4.58
C ALA A 104 -17.83 7.37 -3.24
N VAL A 105 -17.10 8.38 -2.77
CA VAL A 105 -17.37 9.09 -1.50
C VAL A 105 -18.03 10.47 -1.71
N LEU A 106 -17.42 11.35 -2.53
CA LEU A 106 -17.85 12.74 -2.72
C LEU A 106 -19.09 12.91 -3.63
N GLY A 107 -19.64 11.83 -4.17
CA GLY A 107 -20.71 11.87 -5.18
C GLY A 107 -20.19 12.25 -6.56
N ARG A 108 -19.63 13.45 -6.73
CA ARG A 108 -18.94 13.87 -7.96
C ARG A 108 -17.61 14.57 -7.64
N SER A 109 -16.61 14.35 -8.49
CA SER A 109 -15.30 15.00 -8.41
C SER A 109 -14.77 15.26 -9.82
N GLU A 110 -13.93 16.28 -9.99
CA GLU A 110 -13.19 16.45 -11.23
C GLU A 110 -12.25 15.27 -11.45
N ALA A 111 -12.18 14.84 -12.70
CA ALA A 111 -11.31 13.77 -13.15
C ALA A 111 -10.68 14.13 -14.50
N ILE A 112 -9.44 13.68 -14.70
CA ILE A 112 -8.77 13.72 -15.99
C ILE A 112 -9.13 12.43 -16.73
N VAL A 113 -9.82 12.55 -17.85
CA VAL A 113 -10.23 11.42 -18.68
C VAL A 113 -9.17 11.19 -19.73
N ILE A 114 -8.60 9.99 -19.75
CA ILE A 114 -7.49 9.61 -20.63
C ILE A 114 -7.95 8.46 -21.53
N GLU A 115 -7.91 8.71 -22.84
CA GLU A 115 -8.10 7.67 -23.85
C GLU A 115 -6.78 6.93 -24.07
N ALA A 116 -6.81 5.61 -23.93
CA ALA A 116 -5.63 4.76 -24.05
C ALA A 116 -5.14 4.68 -25.51
N TYR A 117 -3.83 4.59 -25.72
CA TYR A 117 -3.31 4.19 -27.03
C TYR A 117 -3.53 2.70 -27.29
N GLN A 118 -3.75 2.34 -28.56
CA GLN A 118 -4.04 0.97 -29.03
C GLN A 118 -3.08 -0.11 -28.53
N TYR A 119 -1.82 0.26 -28.23
CA TYR A 119 -0.78 -0.66 -27.76
C TYR A 119 -0.22 -0.27 -26.40
N THR A 120 -1.06 0.20 -25.47
CA THR A 120 -0.62 0.40 -24.09
C THR A 120 -0.50 -0.96 -23.40
N PRO A 121 0.72 -1.49 -23.16
CA PRO A 121 0.86 -2.80 -22.53
C PRO A 121 0.28 -2.73 -21.12
N THR A 122 -0.37 -3.82 -20.69
CA THR A 122 -0.73 -3.99 -19.29
C THR A 122 0.58 -4.13 -18.51
N ARG A 123 0.97 -3.06 -17.82
CA ARG A 123 2.25 -3.02 -17.14
C ARG A 123 2.10 -3.83 -15.85
N ARG A 124 2.79 -4.98 -15.77
CA ARG A 124 3.15 -5.49 -14.45
C ARG A 124 4.04 -4.42 -13.82
N SER A 125 3.72 -3.98 -12.61
CA SER A 125 4.70 -3.20 -11.84
C SER A 125 5.93 -4.09 -11.70
N TYR A 126 6.99 -3.76 -12.44
CA TYR A 126 8.27 -4.45 -12.37
C TYR A 126 9.19 -3.57 -11.54
N PHE A 127 8.89 -3.48 -10.24
CA PHE A 127 9.90 -3.00 -9.31
C PHE A 127 10.74 -4.20 -8.87
N LYS A 128 11.88 -4.36 -9.54
CA LYS A 128 12.96 -5.23 -9.07
C LYS A 128 13.76 -4.43 -8.05
N LEU A 129 13.69 -4.83 -6.78
CA LEU A 129 14.60 -4.32 -5.76
C LEU A 129 16.03 -4.64 -6.23
N ARG A 130 16.90 -3.64 -6.22
CA ARG A 130 18.30 -3.84 -6.60
C ARG A 130 19.01 -4.63 -5.51
N ASP A 131 19.95 -5.48 -5.91
CA ASP A 131 20.69 -6.34 -4.98
C ASP A 131 21.61 -5.52 -4.05
N ASP A 132 21.95 -4.28 -4.45
CA ASP A 132 22.78 -3.32 -3.72
C ASP A 132 21.94 -2.30 -2.91
N PHE A 133 20.66 -2.59 -2.65
CA PHE A 133 19.82 -1.69 -1.85
C PHE A 133 20.39 -1.52 -0.43
N ASP A 134 20.58 -0.25 -0.04
CA ASP A 134 20.94 0.16 1.31
C ASP A 134 20.19 1.47 1.64
N GLU A 135 19.38 1.46 2.69
CA GLU A 135 18.65 2.65 3.14
C GLU A 135 19.58 3.79 3.59
N ASN A 136 20.83 3.49 3.91
CA ASN A 136 21.82 4.48 4.34
C ASN A 136 22.16 5.50 3.26
N ASN A 137 21.96 5.14 1.99
CA ASN A 137 22.19 6.01 0.83
C ASN A 137 21.18 7.15 0.67
N TYR A 138 20.11 7.18 1.46
CA TYR A 138 19.03 8.17 1.36
C TYR A 138 18.83 8.94 2.66
N SER A 139 18.71 10.27 2.60
CA SER A 139 18.29 11.07 3.76
C SER A 139 16.79 10.93 4.03
N ALA A 140 16.35 11.26 5.25
CA ALA A 140 14.91 11.28 5.59
C ALA A 140 14.12 12.21 4.65
N GLU A 141 14.69 13.38 4.33
CA GLU A 141 14.11 14.36 3.41
C GLU A 141 13.97 13.78 2.00
N GLN A 142 15.01 13.14 1.45
CA GLN A 142 14.96 12.50 0.14
C GLN A 142 13.88 11.42 0.06
N ILE A 143 13.69 10.65 1.14
CA ILE A 143 12.63 9.64 1.23
C ILE A 143 11.25 10.30 1.24
N CYS A 144 11.04 11.32 2.09
CA CYS A 144 9.78 12.04 2.16
C CYS A 144 9.42 12.71 0.83
N ASP A 145 10.40 13.32 0.16
CA ASP A 145 10.20 13.95 -1.15
C ASP A 145 9.91 12.92 -2.24
N ALA A 146 10.62 11.78 -2.27
CA ALA A 146 10.32 10.70 -3.21
C ALA A 146 8.90 10.16 -3.00
N VAL A 147 8.48 9.93 -1.75
CA VAL A 147 7.12 9.48 -1.40
C VAL A 147 6.07 10.50 -1.85
N ARG A 148 6.34 11.79 -1.66
CA ARG A 148 5.45 12.87 -2.12
C ARG A 148 5.39 12.93 -3.63
N GLN A 149 6.52 12.96 -4.33
CA GLN A 149 6.53 13.05 -5.79
C GLN A 149 5.88 11.83 -6.44
N ALA A 150 5.98 10.64 -5.81
CA ALA A 150 5.32 9.43 -6.28
C ALA A 150 3.80 9.39 -6.01
N GLY A 151 3.25 10.33 -5.25
CA GLY A 151 1.81 10.36 -4.95
C GLY A 151 1.34 9.23 -4.03
N ILE A 152 2.23 8.73 -3.17
CA ILE A 152 1.91 7.58 -2.31
C ILE A 152 1.01 8.03 -1.16
N VAL A 153 -0.11 7.33 -1.03
CA VAL A 153 -1.14 7.53 -0.01
C VAL A 153 -1.37 6.26 0.80
N GLY A 154 -1.94 6.39 2.00
CA GLY A 154 -2.31 5.23 2.82
C GLY A 154 -3.46 4.43 2.19
N MET A 155 -3.21 3.17 1.85
CA MET A 155 -4.17 2.30 1.15
C MET A 155 -5.18 1.58 2.06
N GLY A 156 -5.08 1.74 3.40
CA GLY A 156 -6.01 1.14 4.35
C GLY A 156 -7.36 1.86 4.50
N GLY A 157 -7.67 2.86 3.66
CA GLY A 157 -8.93 3.61 3.75
C GLY A 157 -8.86 5.01 3.15
N ALA A 158 -8.97 6.04 3.98
CA ALA A 158 -9.16 7.45 3.60
C ALA A 158 -8.05 8.09 2.72
N GLY A 159 -7.03 7.35 2.30
CA GLY A 159 -6.00 7.85 1.39
C GLY A 159 -5.09 8.90 2.02
N PHE A 160 -4.87 8.90 3.34
CA PHE A 160 -4.05 9.95 3.96
C PHE A 160 -2.61 9.97 3.37
N PRO A 161 -2.10 11.13 2.90
CA PRO A 161 -0.80 11.20 2.22
C PRO A 161 0.35 10.62 3.06
N THR A 162 1.11 9.68 2.48
CA THR A 162 2.12 8.91 3.24
C THR A 162 3.30 9.79 3.66
N ARG A 163 3.67 10.81 2.88
CA ARG A 163 4.69 11.81 3.25
C ARG A 163 4.40 12.34 4.67
N VAL A 164 3.17 12.83 4.90
CA VAL A 164 2.77 13.42 6.18
C VAL A 164 2.83 12.40 7.33
N LYS A 165 2.59 11.11 7.05
CA LYS A 165 2.71 10.04 8.06
C LYS A 165 4.15 9.76 8.47
N ILE A 166 5.09 9.81 7.53
CA ILE A 166 6.49 9.42 7.78
C ILE A 166 7.41 10.61 8.03
N GLU A 167 6.97 11.84 7.77
CA GLU A 167 7.78 13.03 8.01
C GLU A 167 8.11 13.17 9.51
N PRO A 168 9.38 13.47 9.87
CA PRO A 168 9.76 13.73 11.26
C PRO A 168 8.98 14.90 11.83
N ASN A 169 8.56 14.78 13.09
CA ASN A 169 8.02 15.88 13.86
C ASN A 169 8.79 16.01 15.18
N PRO A 170 9.76 16.93 15.29
CA PRO A 170 10.55 17.09 16.51
C PRO A 170 9.71 17.43 17.75
N ARG A 171 8.52 18.01 17.59
CA ARG A 171 7.60 18.32 18.70
C ARG A 171 6.83 17.09 19.18
N LEU A 172 6.66 16.10 18.31
CA LEU A 172 5.94 14.85 18.58
C LEU A 172 6.74 13.69 17.92
N PRO A 173 7.90 13.33 18.50
CA PRO A 173 8.73 12.29 17.94
C PRO A 173 7.99 10.96 17.95
N LYS A 174 8.12 10.20 16.86
CA LYS A 174 7.52 8.88 16.73
C LYS A 174 8.57 7.86 17.16
N GLU A 175 8.25 7.07 18.18
CA GLU A 175 9.19 6.05 18.67
C GLU A 175 9.01 4.70 17.97
N THR A 176 7.76 4.39 17.59
CA THR A 176 7.36 3.09 17.09
C THR A 176 6.62 3.21 15.77
N LEU A 177 7.02 2.40 14.79
CA LEU A 177 6.33 2.20 13.52
C LEU A 177 5.63 0.83 13.55
N ILE A 178 4.31 0.83 13.35
CA ILE A 178 3.52 -0.40 13.23
C ILE A 178 3.07 -0.53 11.78
N ILE A 179 3.49 -1.61 11.14
CA ILE A 179 3.09 -2.00 9.80
C ILE A 179 1.90 -2.93 9.94
N ASN A 180 0.77 -2.48 9.40
CA ASN A 180 -0.46 -3.26 9.38
C ASN A 180 -0.42 -4.23 8.19
N GLY A 181 -0.18 -5.51 8.46
CA GLY A 181 -0.34 -6.62 7.52
C GLY A 181 -1.59 -7.46 7.80
N CYS A 182 -2.54 -6.92 8.58
CA CYS A 182 -3.81 -7.58 8.86
C CYS A 182 -4.80 -7.27 7.73
N GLU A 183 -5.56 -8.28 7.33
CA GLU A 183 -6.49 -8.21 6.21
C GLU A 183 -7.73 -9.03 6.60
N CYS A 184 -8.53 -8.45 7.48
CA CYS A 184 -9.65 -9.09 8.15
C CYS A 184 -10.97 -9.02 7.37
N GLU A 185 -11.01 -8.22 6.30
CA GLU A 185 -12.13 -8.11 5.38
C GLU A 185 -12.31 -9.40 4.56
N PRO A 186 -13.53 -9.94 4.44
CA PRO A 186 -13.79 -11.08 3.57
C PRO A 186 -13.35 -10.83 2.12
N TYR A 187 -12.94 -11.88 1.41
CA TYR A 187 -12.53 -11.88 -0.02
C TYR A 187 -11.24 -11.16 -0.40
N ILE A 188 -10.79 -10.16 0.37
CA ILE A 188 -9.57 -9.40 0.06
C ILE A 188 -8.35 -10.29 0.30
N THR A 189 -7.39 -10.35 -0.62
CA THR A 189 -6.11 -11.09 -0.45
C THR A 189 -4.90 -10.29 -0.95
N CYS A 190 -5.07 -9.01 -1.23
CA CYS A 190 -4.03 -8.19 -1.86
C CYS A 190 -2.79 -8.02 -0.97
N ASP A 191 -2.98 -7.79 0.33
CA ASP A 191 -1.86 -7.57 1.25
C ASP A 191 -1.13 -8.89 1.50
N TYR A 192 -1.88 -9.99 1.62
CA TYR A 192 -1.33 -11.33 1.67
C TYR A 192 -0.47 -11.65 0.45
N ARG A 193 -0.98 -11.41 -0.77
CA ARG A 193 -0.23 -11.64 -2.01
C ARG A 193 1.01 -10.75 -2.13
N ILE A 194 0.95 -9.50 -1.69
CA ILE A 194 2.09 -8.59 -1.66
C ILE A 194 3.17 -9.10 -0.70
N MET A 195 2.79 -9.54 0.51
CA MET A 195 3.73 -10.11 1.49
C MET A 195 4.37 -11.41 1.00
N LEU A 196 3.70 -12.20 0.15
CA LEU A 196 4.30 -13.42 -0.42
C LEU A 196 5.19 -13.15 -1.62
N GLU A 197 4.74 -12.32 -2.55
CA GLU A 197 5.43 -12.15 -3.84
C GLU A 197 6.52 -11.07 -3.77
N TRP A 198 6.31 -10.03 -2.97
CA TRP A 198 7.13 -8.82 -2.92
C TRP A 198 7.69 -8.55 -1.50
N SER A 199 7.91 -9.60 -0.71
CA SER A 199 8.38 -9.50 0.69
C SER A 199 9.62 -8.62 0.86
N LYS A 200 10.62 -8.77 -0.02
CA LYS A 200 11.85 -7.97 0.00
C LYS A 200 11.59 -6.50 -0.29
N GLN A 201 10.70 -6.19 -1.23
CA GLN A 201 10.29 -4.82 -1.54
C GLN A 201 9.54 -4.18 -0.36
N VAL A 202 8.66 -4.95 0.29
CA VAL A 202 7.96 -4.52 1.50
C VAL A 202 8.97 -4.23 2.61
N ALA A 203 9.92 -5.13 2.86
CA ALA A 203 10.99 -4.92 3.84
C ALA A 203 11.81 -3.66 3.54
N ALA A 204 12.22 -3.44 2.28
CA ALA A 204 12.92 -2.21 1.88
C ALA A 204 12.08 -0.94 2.14
N GLY A 205 10.79 -0.97 1.80
CA GLY A 205 9.86 0.13 2.08
C GLY A 205 9.72 0.42 3.58
N ILE A 206 9.68 -0.62 4.41
CA ILE A 206 9.64 -0.49 5.88
C ILE A 206 10.92 0.15 6.41
N LYS A 207 12.10 -0.26 5.93
CA LYS A 207 13.40 0.35 6.32
C LYS A 207 13.46 1.83 5.97
N LEU A 208 13.03 2.20 4.76
CA LEU A 208 12.94 3.60 4.34
C LEU A 208 11.95 4.39 5.20
N ALA A 209 10.77 3.84 5.49
CA ALA A 209 9.77 4.49 6.33
C ALA A 209 10.25 4.65 7.78
N ARG A 210 10.94 3.65 8.34
CA ARG A 210 11.61 3.72 9.66
C ARG A 210 12.62 4.87 9.69
N LYS A 211 13.49 4.94 8.69
CA LYS A 211 14.51 6.00 8.57
C LYS A 211 13.88 7.38 8.44
N ALA A 212 12.88 7.53 7.56
CA ALA A 212 12.21 8.80 7.34
C ALA A 212 11.49 9.30 8.59
N SER A 213 10.83 8.41 9.33
CA SER A 213 10.08 8.76 10.55
C SER A 213 10.93 8.97 11.79
N GLY A 214 12.17 8.46 11.79
CA GLY A 214 13.03 8.44 12.97
C GLY A 214 12.60 7.41 14.02
N CYS A 215 11.69 6.49 13.68
CA CYS A 215 11.25 5.45 14.61
C CYS A 215 12.40 4.50 14.94
N SER A 216 12.52 4.17 16.24
CA SER A 216 13.52 3.23 16.74
C SER A 216 13.02 1.78 16.71
N ARG A 217 11.70 1.59 16.85
CA ARG A 217 11.07 0.27 16.95
C ARG A 217 10.13 0.04 15.78
N VAL A 218 10.18 -1.17 15.21
CA VAL A 218 9.28 -1.56 14.10
C VAL A 218 8.62 -2.90 14.39
N PHE A 219 7.30 -2.94 14.21
CA PHE A 219 6.48 -4.15 14.32
C PHE A 219 5.67 -4.35 13.04
N ILE A 220 5.54 -5.59 12.59
CA ILE A 220 4.69 -6.00 11.47
C ILE A 220 3.60 -6.92 12.04
N GLY A 221 2.39 -6.41 12.16
CA GLY A 221 1.25 -7.19 12.66
C GLY A 221 0.60 -7.99 11.53
N ILE A 222 0.62 -9.32 11.62
CA ILE A 222 0.04 -10.21 10.60
C ILE A 222 -0.90 -11.19 11.30
N GLU A 223 -2.08 -11.42 10.74
CA GLU A 223 -3.05 -12.35 11.32
C GLU A 223 -2.53 -13.80 11.30
N ASP A 224 -2.84 -14.54 12.37
CA ASP A 224 -2.37 -15.91 12.63
C ASP A 224 -2.89 -16.96 11.63
N ASN A 225 -3.91 -16.63 10.83
CA ASN A 225 -4.37 -17.43 9.71
C ASN A 225 -3.49 -17.31 8.44
N LYS A 226 -2.40 -16.53 8.47
CA LYS A 226 -1.51 -16.31 7.31
C LYS A 226 -0.07 -16.80 7.58
N PRO A 227 0.15 -18.09 7.90
CA PRO A 227 1.48 -18.60 8.26
C PRO A 227 2.53 -18.37 7.17
N ARG A 228 2.15 -18.50 5.89
CA ARG A 228 3.06 -18.28 4.75
C ARG A 228 3.54 -16.82 4.66
N ALA A 229 2.69 -15.85 5.00
CA ALA A 229 3.07 -14.44 5.01
C ALA A 229 3.93 -14.11 6.23
N ILE A 230 3.63 -14.70 7.39
CA ILE A 230 4.46 -14.58 8.60
C ILE A 230 5.87 -15.10 8.31
N GLU A 231 5.99 -16.27 7.71
CA GLU A 231 7.27 -16.87 7.32
C GLU A 231 8.03 -16.00 6.31
N ALA A 232 7.39 -15.65 5.18
CA ALA A 232 8.02 -14.86 4.12
C ALA A 232 8.49 -13.47 4.60
N MET A 233 7.70 -12.81 5.45
CA MET A 233 8.08 -11.52 6.02
C MET A 233 9.17 -11.65 7.08
N SER A 234 9.14 -12.71 7.91
CA SER A 234 10.19 -12.97 8.90
C SER A 234 11.53 -13.24 8.23
N GLU A 235 11.54 -13.98 7.12
CA GLU A 235 12.74 -14.19 6.31
C GLU A 235 13.22 -12.86 5.69
N ALA A 236 12.32 -12.07 5.12
CA ALA A 236 12.66 -10.83 4.43
C ALA A 236 13.24 -9.73 5.34
N VAL A 237 12.96 -9.78 6.63
CA VAL A 237 13.52 -8.87 7.65
C VAL A 237 14.53 -9.54 8.56
N SER A 238 15.00 -10.74 8.20
CA SER A 238 16.00 -11.47 8.98
C SER A 238 17.30 -10.67 9.07
N GLY A 239 17.78 -10.44 10.30
CA GLY A 239 18.95 -9.61 10.58
C GLY A 239 18.65 -8.13 10.79
N ASP A 240 17.41 -7.68 10.58
CA ASP A 240 16.96 -6.33 10.94
C ASP A 240 16.34 -6.30 12.33
N ASP A 241 16.41 -5.15 13.02
CA ASP A 241 15.61 -4.90 14.22
C ASP A 241 14.15 -4.55 13.86
N ILE A 242 13.46 -5.52 13.26
CA ILE A 242 12.05 -5.46 12.83
C ILE A 242 11.37 -6.74 13.30
N LYS A 243 10.27 -6.61 14.04
CA LYS A 243 9.57 -7.76 14.64
C LYS A 243 8.28 -8.09 13.90
N VAL A 244 8.19 -9.30 13.35
CA VAL A 244 6.91 -9.84 12.88
C VAL A 244 6.12 -10.37 14.07
N VAL A 245 4.89 -9.89 14.24
CA VAL A 245 4.01 -10.21 15.37
C VAL A 245 2.74 -10.86 14.84
N PRO A 246 2.60 -12.20 14.98
CA PRO A 246 1.34 -12.88 14.72
C PRO A 246 0.25 -12.37 15.68
N VAL A 247 -0.85 -11.85 15.16
CA VAL A 247 -2.01 -11.38 15.93
C VAL A 247 -3.23 -12.25 15.65
N LYS A 248 -4.21 -12.27 16.56
CA LYS A 248 -5.40 -13.11 16.37
C LYS A 248 -6.22 -12.68 15.15
N THR A 249 -6.60 -13.62 14.31
CA THR A 249 -7.56 -13.39 13.22
C THR A 249 -8.93 -13.01 13.78
N LYS A 250 -9.32 -11.75 13.61
CA LYS A 250 -10.54 -11.18 14.20
C LYS A 250 -10.93 -9.90 13.49
N TYR A 251 -12.20 -9.67 13.17
CA TYR A 251 -12.60 -8.38 12.59
C TYR A 251 -12.92 -7.36 13.70
N PRO A 252 -12.48 -6.09 13.64
CA PRO A 252 -11.55 -5.48 12.68
C PRO A 252 -10.10 -5.37 13.23
N GLN A 253 -9.29 -6.44 13.18
CA GLN A 253 -7.91 -6.47 13.69
C GLN A 253 -7.00 -5.49 12.94
N GLY A 254 -7.28 -5.23 11.66
CA GLY A 254 -6.60 -4.20 10.87
C GLY A 254 -6.99 -2.75 11.23
N GLY A 255 -7.93 -2.53 12.13
CA GLY A 255 -8.22 -1.18 12.65
C GLY A 255 -7.03 -0.65 13.46
N GLU A 256 -6.62 0.60 13.22
CA GLU A 256 -5.42 1.19 13.85
C GLU A 256 -5.39 1.01 15.37
N ARG A 257 -6.49 1.33 16.07
CA ARG A 257 -6.58 1.22 17.53
C ARG A 257 -6.59 -0.24 18.00
N GLN A 258 -7.22 -1.13 17.24
CA GLN A 258 -7.29 -2.55 17.54
C GLN A 258 -5.92 -3.21 17.40
N LEU A 259 -5.18 -2.85 16.35
CA LEU A 259 -3.84 -3.35 16.11
C LEU A 259 -2.83 -2.83 17.13
N ILE A 260 -2.92 -1.56 17.54
CA ILE A 260 -2.04 -1.00 18.59
C ILE A 260 -2.28 -1.69 19.95
N ASN A 261 -3.53 -2.03 20.26
CA ASN A 261 -3.89 -2.68 21.53
C ASN A 261 -3.51 -4.17 21.59
N ALA A 262 -3.48 -4.83 20.44
CA ALA A 262 -3.10 -6.24 20.32
C ALA A 262 -1.58 -6.41 20.47
#